data_AF-A0A2V8G4G8-F1
#
_entry.id   AF-A0A2V8G4G8-F1
#
_cell.length_a   1.000
_cell.length_b   1.000
_cell.length_c   1.000
_cell.angle_alpha   90.00
_cell.angle_beta   90.00
_cell.angle_gamma   90.00
#
_symmetry.space_group_name_H-M   'P 1'
#
loop_
_entity.id
_entity.type
_entity.pdbx_description
1 polymer ?
#
loop_
_entity_poly.entity_id
_entity_poly.type
_entity_poly.pdbx_seq_one_letter_code
_entity_poly.pdbx_strand_id
1 'polypeptide(L)'
;MVKKNGEGEVLRCSFCNKDQNDVRKLIAGPTVFICDECVEVCNDIIADDNRFETRGGARSSLPVPQEIKKFLDEYVIGQEQTKKKLAVAVYNHYKRIEIQKQSRSRNEIELTKSNILLIGPTGTGKTLLAQTLAKLLSVPFTIVDATTLTEAGYVGEDVENIILKLLQAAGGDIEKCQQGII
;
A
#
# COMPACT_ATOMS: atom_id res chain seq x y z
N MET A 1 5.96 9.31 -67.26
CA MET A 1 4.55 9.57 -67.63
C MET A 1 3.68 8.59 -66.84
N VAL A 2 2.54 9.06 -66.28
CA VAL A 2 1.50 8.29 -65.55
C VAL A 2 1.88 7.97 -64.08
N LYS A 3 1.19 8.42 -63.01
CA LYS A 3 -0.07 9.19 -62.84
C LYS A 3 -0.01 9.94 -61.49
N LYS A 4 -0.36 11.24 -61.52
CA LYS A 4 -0.92 11.97 -60.37
C LYS A 4 -2.25 11.32 -60.02
N ASN A 5 -2.41 10.84 -58.79
CA ASN A 5 -3.71 10.80 -58.13
C ASN A 5 -3.58 11.65 -56.87
N GLY A 6 -4.11 12.88 -56.96
CA GLY A 6 -4.34 13.72 -55.81
C GLY A 6 -5.64 13.29 -55.16
N GLU A 7 -5.54 12.49 -54.11
CA GLU A 7 -6.52 12.39 -53.04
C GLU A 7 -5.67 12.35 -51.78
N GLY A 8 -5.68 13.43 -50.99
CA GLY A 8 -4.89 13.48 -49.76
C GLY A 8 -5.33 12.34 -48.87
N GLU A 9 -4.43 11.40 -48.57
CA GLU A 9 -4.70 10.34 -47.60
C GLU A 9 -5.13 11.01 -46.29
N VAL A 10 -6.42 10.94 -46.01
CA VAL A 10 -6.98 11.52 -44.80
C VAL A 10 -6.45 10.67 -43.65
N LEU A 11 -5.55 11.25 -42.87
CA LEU A 11 -4.96 10.59 -41.72
C LEU A 11 -6.07 10.34 -40.68
N ARG A 12 -6.18 9.09 -40.22
CA ARG A 12 -7.23 8.63 -39.31
C ARG A 12 -6.65 8.12 -38.00
N CYS A 13 -7.32 8.42 -36.90
CA CYS A 13 -7.00 7.84 -35.60
C CYS A 13 -7.20 6.31 -35.62
N SER A 14 -6.19 5.54 -35.25
CA SER A 14 -6.24 4.08 -35.25
C SER A 14 -7.13 3.49 -34.13
N PHE A 15 -7.61 4.31 -33.18
CA PHE A 15 -8.43 3.90 -32.04
C PHE A 15 -9.92 4.22 -32.21
N CYS A 16 -10.26 5.44 -32.67
CA CYS A 16 -11.65 5.87 -32.87
C CYS A 16 -12.04 6.04 -34.34
N ASN A 17 -11.09 5.87 -35.28
CA ASN A 17 -11.27 5.97 -36.72
C ASN A 17 -11.74 7.35 -37.24
N LYS A 18 -11.68 8.40 -36.41
CA LYS A 18 -11.97 9.79 -36.81
C LYS A 18 -10.88 10.34 -37.74
N ASP A 19 -11.30 11.19 -38.67
CA ASP A 19 -10.41 11.88 -39.60
C ASP A 19 -9.66 13.02 -38.90
N GLN A 20 -8.51 13.44 -39.43
CA GLN A 20 -7.71 14.56 -38.91
C GLN A 20 -8.50 15.87 -38.75
N ASN A 21 -9.55 16.07 -39.55
CA ASN A 21 -10.41 17.26 -39.51
C ASN A 21 -11.46 17.22 -38.38
N ASP A 22 -11.75 16.04 -37.84
CA ASP A 22 -12.78 15.84 -36.81
C ASP A 22 -12.21 15.95 -35.38
N VAL A 23 -10.88 16.05 -35.25
CA VAL A 23 -10.16 16.05 -33.98
C VAL A 23 -9.26 17.27 -33.87
N ARG A 24 -9.00 17.77 -32.66
CA ARG A 24 -8.20 19.00 -32.50
C ARG A 24 -6.73 18.72 -32.76
N LYS A 25 -6.25 17.53 -32.39
CA LYS A 25 -4.87 17.11 -32.66
C LYS A 25 -4.83 15.62 -33.00
N LEU A 26 -4.09 15.31 -34.06
CA LEU A 26 -3.73 13.94 -34.43
C LEU A 26 -2.21 13.78 -34.30
N ILE A 27 -1.78 12.86 -33.45
CA ILE A 27 -0.38 12.55 -33.18
C ILE A 27 0.03 11.40 -34.11
N ALA A 28 1.08 11.62 -34.91
CA ALA A 28 1.58 10.66 -35.88
C ALA A 28 2.79 9.88 -35.35
N GLY A 29 2.70 8.55 -35.36
CA GLY A 29 3.82 7.63 -35.18
C GLY A 29 4.26 6.99 -36.51
N PRO A 30 5.29 6.11 -36.51
CA PRO A 30 5.81 5.47 -37.72
C PRO A 30 4.77 4.63 -38.47
N THR A 31 3.80 4.05 -37.77
CA THR A 31 2.77 3.14 -38.33
C THR A 31 1.39 3.31 -37.72
N VAL A 32 1.20 4.23 -36.76
CA VAL A 32 -0.04 4.39 -36.00
C VAL A 32 -0.32 5.86 -35.73
N PHE A 33 -1.59 6.23 -35.62
CA PHE A 33 -2.01 7.59 -35.33
C PHE A 33 -3.02 7.60 -34.17
N ILE A 34 -2.91 8.57 -33.27
CA ILE A 34 -3.82 8.70 -32.12
C ILE A 34 -4.29 10.15 -31.97
N CYS A 35 -5.59 10.35 -31.75
CA CYS A 35 -6.16 11.68 -31.53
C CYS A 35 -6.16 12.10 -30.05
N ASP A 36 -6.32 13.39 -29.79
CA ASP A 36 -6.39 13.96 -28.44
C ASP A 36 -7.48 13.33 -27.57
N GLU A 37 -8.68 13.09 -28.12
CA GLU A 37 -9.77 12.44 -27.39
C GLU A 37 -9.41 11.01 -26.95
N CYS A 38 -8.78 10.21 -27.82
CA CYS A 38 -8.34 8.87 -27.47
C CYS A 38 -7.23 8.90 -26.42
N VAL A 39 -6.35 9.90 -26.46
CA VAL A 39 -5.33 10.08 -25.41
C VAL A 39 -5.99 10.40 -24.06
N GLU A 40 -7.03 11.23 -24.05
CA GLU A 40 -7.80 11.52 -22.82
C GLU A 40 -8.48 10.27 -22.27
N VAL A 41 -9.20 9.52 -23.12
CA VAL A 41 -9.85 8.27 -22.69
C VAL A 41 -8.83 7.23 -22.24
N CYS A 42 -7.69 7.08 -22.94
CA CYS A 42 -6.62 6.19 -22.50
C CYS A 42 -6.02 6.66 -21.17
N ASN A 43 -5.84 7.96 -20.97
CA ASN A 43 -5.39 8.50 -19.69
C ASN A 43 -6.39 8.24 -18.56
N ASP A 44 -7.70 8.35 -18.83
CA ASP A 44 -8.75 8.03 -17.85
C ASP A 44 -8.77 6.54 -17.51
N ILE A 45 -8.65 5.66 -18.50
CA ILE A 45 -8.56 4.21 -18.29
C ILE A 45 -7.30 3.86 -17.49
N ILE A 46 -6.15 4.46 -17.83
CA ILE A 46 -4.89 4.28 -17.09
C ILE A 46 -5.00 4.87 -15.66
N ALA A 47 -5.74 5.96 -15.47
CA ALA A 47 -5.99 6.54 -14.17
C ALA A 47 -6.93 5.68 -13.30
N ASP A 48 -7.91 5.01 -13.91
CA ASP A 48 -8.81 4.08 -13.23
C ASP A 48 -8.16 2.71 -12.97
N ASP A 49 -7.31 2.19 -13.86
CA ASP A 49 -6.46 1.01 -13.57
C ASP A 49 -5.46 1.35 -12.47
N ASN A 50 -4.91 2.56 -12.49
CA ASN A 50 -4.18 3.07 -11.34
C ASN A 50 -5.06 3.09 -10.10
N ARG A 51 -6.39 3.24 -10.10
CA ARG A 51 -7.21 3.11 -8.86
C ARG A 51 -7.32 1.69 -8.34
N PHE A 52 -7.21 0.68 -9.21
CA PHE A 52 -7.13 -0.72 -8.78
C PHE A 52 -5.72 -1.08 -8.26
N GLU A 53 -4.65 -0.50 -8.81
CA GLU A 53 -3.28 -0.62 -8.27
C GLU A 53 -2.97 0.37 -7.11
N THR A 54 -3.64 1.53 -7.04
CA THR A 54 -3.48 2.60 -6.02
C THR A 54 -4.37 2.42 -4.80
N ARG A 55 -4.95 1.23 -4.62
CA ARG A 55 -5.08 0.70 -3.25
C ARG A 55 -3.73 0.38 -2.61
N GLY A 56 -2.61 0.49 -3.34
CA GLY A 56 -1.24 0.39 -2.81
C GLY A 56 -0.24 1.45 -3.30
N GLY A 57 -0.67 2.58 -3.86
CA GLY A 57 0.23 3.42 -4.69
C GLY A 57 0.07 4.95 -4.67
N ALA A 58 -0.76 5.52 -3.80
CA ALA A 58 -0.55 6.92 -3.40
C ALA A 58 0.51 6.92 -2.29
N ARG A 59 1.40 7.91 -2.24
CA ARG A 59 2.14 8.24 -1.02
C ARG A 59 1.11 8.62 0.06
N SER A 60 0.44 7.64 0.67
CA SER A 60 -0.39 7.84 1.83
C SER A 60 0.58 8.26 2.92
N SER A 61 0.70 9.56 3.13
CA SER A 61 1.36 10.11 4.30
C SER A 61 0.90 9.28 5.49
N LEU A 62 1.84 8.65 6.19
CA LEU A 62 1.55 7.89 7.39
C LEU A 62 0.57 8.70 8.26
N PRO A 63 -0.62 8.16 8.59
CA PRO A 63 -1.65 8.93 9.26
C PRO A 63 -1.12 9.50 10.56
N VAL A 64 -1.44 10.76 10.85
CA VAL A 64 -0.92 11.39 12.06
C VAL A 64 -1.50 10.71 13.30
N PRO A 65 -0.83 10.75 14.46
CA PRO A 65 -1.31 10.05 15.65
C PRO A 65 -2.76 10.38 16.05
N GLN A 66 -3.24 11.59 15.75
CA GLN A 66 -4.63 11.99 16.00
C GLN A 66 -5.63 11.23 15.11
N GLU A 67 -5.29 10.99 13.85
CA GLU A 67 -6.11 10.23 12.90
C GLU A 67 -6.14 8.74 13.28
N ILE A 68 -4.98 8.17 13.65
CA ILE A 68 -4.90 6.79 14.14
C ILE A 68 -5.79 6.63 15.38
N LYS A 69 -5.68 7.54 16.35
CA LYS A 69 -6.51 7.52 17.55
C LYS A 69 -8.00 7.61 17.21
N LYS A 70 -8.38 8.52 16.30
CA LYS A 70 -9.77 8.70 15.87
C LYS A 70 -10.33 7.43 15.22
N PHE A 71 -9.55 6.77 14.36
CA PHE A 71 -9.96 5.49 13.77
C PHE A 71 -10.13 4.41 14.84
N LEU A 72 -9.23 4.32 15.82
CA LEU A 72 -9.37 3.39 16.93
C LEU A 72 -10.61 3.67 17.80
N ASP A 73 -11.05 4.93 17.89
CA ASP A 73 -12.27 5.30 18.63
C ASP A 73 -13.54 4.70 18.01
N GLU A 74 -13.55 4.46 16.69
CA GLU A 74 -14.72 3.87 15.99
C GLU A 74 -14.94 2.41 16.37
N TYR A 75 -13.90 1.70 16.84
CA TYR A 75 -13.95 0.26 17.14
C TYR A 75 -13.76 -0.05 18.62
N VAL A 76 -12.98 0.76 19.36
CA VAL A 76 -12.62 0.52 20.76
C VAL A 76 -13.07 1.68 21.64
N ILE A 77 -14.11 1.42 22.43
CA ILE A 77 -14.72 2.39 23.33
C ILE A 77 -13.89 2.52 24.62
N GLY A 78 -13.61 3.76 25.05
CA GLY A 78 -12.74 4.05 26.20
C GLY A 78 -11.26 3.79 25.91
N GLN A 79 -10.45 3.47 26.91
CA GLN A 79 -9.01 3.21 26.75
C GLN A 79 -8.22 4.39 26.13
N GLU A 80 -8.63 5.63 26.41
CA GLU A 80 -8.10 6.85 25.76
C GLU A 80 -6.57 6.98 25.84
N GLN A 81 -6.00 6.72 27.01
CA GLN A 81 -4.55 6.78 27.22
C GLN A 81 -3.80 5.72 26.40
N THR A 82 -4.36 4.50 26.31
CA THR A 82 -3.80 3.41 25.52
C THR A 82 -3.84 3.75 24.04
N LYS A 83 -4.98 4.20 23.50
CA LYS A 83 -5.13 4.61 22.09
C LYS A 83 -4.15 5.73 21.72
N LYS A 84 -3.99 6.73 22.59
CA LYS A 84 -3.02 7.83 22.37
C LYS A 84 -1.58 7.33 22.31
N LYS A 85 -1.14 6.51 23.27
CA LYS A 85 0.22 5.95 23.31
C LYS A 85 0.48 5.05 22.11
N LEU A 86 -0.49 4.20 21.79
CA LEU A 86 -0.44 3.27 20.68
C LEU A 86 -0.30 4.00 19.34
N ALA A 87 -1.11 5.05 19.13
CA ALA A 87 -1.04 5.87 17.93
C ALA A 87 0.35 6.53 17.73
N VAL A 88 0.95 7.06 18.79
CA VAL A 88 2.30 7.64 18.74
C VAL A 88 3.36 6.58 18.46
N ALA A 89 3.29 5.43 19.14
CA ALA A 89 4.25 4.35 18.98
C ALA A 89 4.24 3.78 17.55
N VAL A 90 3.04 3.54 17.00
CA VAL A 90 2.84 3.05 15.63
C VAL A 90 3.34 4.08 14.62
N TYR A 91 2.97 5.35 14.77
CA TYR A 91 3.45 6.41 13.89
C TYR A 91 4.98 6.48 13.87
N ASN A 92 5.62 6.44 15.04
CA ASN A 92 7.08 6.45 15.12
C ASN A 92 7.71 5.19 14.50
N HIS A 93 7.07 4.02 14.68
CA HIS A 93 7.54 2.76 14.12
C HIS A 93 7.61 2.80 12.58
N TYR A 94 6.54 3.25 11.93
CA TYR A 94 6.50 3.31 10.47
C TYR A 94 7.30 4.47 9.90
N LYS A 95 7.34 5.62 10.58
CA LYS A 95 8.22 6.73 10.21
C LYS A 95 9.70 6.31 10.22
N ARG A 96 10.09 5.48 11.20
CA ARG A 96 11.43 4.89 11.24
C ARG A 96 11.70 3.98 10.04
N ILE A 97 10.74 3.13 9.64
CA ILE A 97 10.87 2.26 8.46
C ILE A 97 11.02 3.12 7.19
N GLU A 98 10.25 4.19 7.04
CA GLU A 98 10.36 5.10 5.89
C GLU A 98 11.75 5.76 5.82
N ILE A 99 12.27 6.24 6.95
CA ILE A 99 13.60 6.84 7.03
C ILE A 99 14.67 5.81 6.64
N GLN A 100 14.58 4.57 7.14
CA GLN A 100 15.53 3.50 6.79
C GLN A 100 15.55 3.19 5.29
N LYS A 101 14.39 3.25 4.61
CA LYS A 101 14.34 3.08 3.14
C LYS A 101 15.02 4.21 2.37
N GLN A 102 14.98 5.44 2.88
CA GLN A 102 15.56 6.63 2.23
C GLN A 102 17.06 6.82 2.53
N SER A 103 17.53 6.35 3.68
CA SER A 103 18.85 6.68 4.25
C SER A 103 19.99 5.79 3.75
N ARG A 104 20.10 5.56 2.44
CA ARG A 104 21.27 4.83 1.87
C ARG A 104 22.57 5.65 1.88
N SER A 105 22.58 6.92 2.31
CA SER A 105 23.70 7.83 2.03
C SER A 105 24.16 8.82 3.13
N ARG A 106 23.49 9.05 4.26
CA ARG A 106 23.97 10.08 5.23
C ARG A 106 23.66 9.74 6.68
N ASN A 107 24.73 9.63 7.48
CA ASN A 107 24.80 9.46 8.93
C ASN A 107 24.01 8.26 9.49
N GLU A 108 24.75 7.27 10.01
CA GLU A 108 24.26 6.11 10.75
C GLU A 108 23.59 6.54 12.08
N ILE A 109 22.39 7.10 11.99
CA ILE A 109 21.53 7.28 13.17
C ILE A 109 20.76 5.97 13.33
N GLU A 110 21.22 5.13 14.26
CA GLU A 110 20.50 3.91 14.62
C GLU A 110 19.22 4.24 15.38
N LEU A 111 18.08 4.08 14.72
CA LEU A 111 16.78 4.22 15.35
C LEU A 111 16.34 2.88 15.97
N THR A 112 16.23 2.84 17.29
CA THR A 112 15.82 1.64 18.03
C THR A 112 14.36 1.27 17.76
N LYS A 113 14.07 -0.05 17.78
CA LYS A 113 12.69 -0.55 17.69
C LYS A 113 12.04 -0.45 19.07
N SER A 114 10.85 0.13 19.14
CA SER A 114 10.01 0.05 20.34
C SER A 114 8.87 -0.92 20.11
N ASN A 115 8.89 -2.04 20.81
CA ASN A 115 7.75 -2.96 20.87
C ASN A 115 6.75 -2.48 21.93
N ILE A 116 5.51 -2.97 21.86
CA ILE A 116 4.41 -2.52 22.70
C ILE A 116 3.95 -3.68 23.59
N LEU A 117 3.82 -3.42 24.89
CA LEU A 117 3.22 -4.35 25.84
C LEU A 117 1.87 -3.79 26.31
N LEU A 118 0.78 -4.51 26.02
CA LEU A 118 -0.56 -4.16 26.46
C LEU A 118 -0.94 -4.96 27.71
N ILE A 119 -1.08 -4.28 28.84
CA ILE A 119 -1.45 -4.90 30.12
C ILE A 119 -2.91 -4.55 30.44
N GLY A 120 -3.71 -5.55 30.78
CA GLY A 120 -5.07 -5.34 31.27
C GLY A 120 -5.89 -6.63 31.36
N PRO A 121 -7.09 -6.56 31.97
CA PRO A 121 -7.99 -7.71 32.16
C PRO A 121 -8.38 -8.39 30.84
N THR A 122 -8.90 -9.61 30.91
CA THR A 122 -9.52 -10.28 29.75
C THR A 122 -10.74 -9.48 29.25
N GLY A 123 -11.04 -9.57 27.95
CA GLY A 123 -12.21 -8.91 27.35
C GLY A 123 -12.14 -7.39 27.18
N THR A 124 -11.03 -6.72 27.52
CA THR A 124 -10.91 -5.25 27.42
C THR A 124 -10.52 -4.70 26.04
N GLY A 125 -10.50 -5.56 25.00
CA GLY A 125 -10.23 -5.14 23.63
C GLY A 125 -8.75 -5.07 23.23
N LYS A 126 -7.82 -5.69 23.99
CA LYS A 126 -6.38 -5.73 23.62
C LYS A 126 -6.13 -6.28 22.22
N THR A 127 -6.71 -7.44 21.90
CA THR A 127 -6.59 -8.06 20.57
C THR A 127 -7.30 -7.24 19.49
N LEU A 128 -8.45 -6.65 19.82
CA LEU A 128 -9.20 -5.79 18.91
C LEU A 128 -8.42 -4.53 18.53
N LEU A 129 -7.69 -3.92 19.47
CA LEU A 129 -6.80 -2.78 19.19
C LEU A 129 -5.74 -3.15 18.14
N ALA A 130 -5.07 -4.28 18.29
CA ALA A 130 -4.05 -4.73 17.35
C ALA A 130 -4.63 -5.03 15.95
N GLN A 131 -5.75 -5.75 15.89
CA GLN A 131 -6.47 -6.03 14.64
C GLN A 131 -6.91 -4.75 13.92
N THR A 132 -7.44 -3.79 14.67
CA THR A 132 -7.94 -2.52 14.11
C THR A 132 -6.78 -1.68 13.56
N LEU A 133 -5.64 -1.66 14.23
CA LEU A 133 -4.43 -1.00 13.72
C LEU A 133 -3.94 -1.62 12.41
N ALA A 134 -3.85 -2.94 12.35
CA ALA A 134 -3.43 -3.63 11.13
C ALA A 134 -4.35 -3.31 9.95
N LYS A 135 -5.67 -3.26 10.21
CA LYS A 135 -6.68 -2.86 9.22
C LYS A 135 -6.48 -1.42 8.74
N LEU A 136 -6.23 -0.48 9.66
CA LEU A 136 -5.99 0.94 9.31
C LEU A 136 -4.78 1.10 8.40
N LEU A 137 -3.68 0.41 8.73
CA LEU A 137 -2.41 0.55 8.03
C LEU A 137 -2.30 -0.34 6.80
N SER A 138 -3.28 -1.23 6.58
CA SER A 138 -3.29 -2.19 5.48
C SER A 138 -2.02 -3.04 5.41
N VAL A 139 -1.50 -3.45 6.57
CA VAL A 139 -0.30 -4.27 6.70
C VAL A 139 -0.63 -5.72 7.07
N PRO A 140 0.24 -6.69 6.72
CA PRO A 140 0.07 -8.08 7.15
C PRO A 140 -0.01 -8.18 8.68
N PHE A 141 -0.86 -9.06 9.17
CA PHE A 141 -1.08 -9.24 10.60
C PHE A 141 -1.24 -10.72 10.93
N THR A 142 -0.56 -11.16 11.98
CA THR A 142 -0.68 -12.51 12.53
C THR A 142 -0.94 -12.42 14.03
N ILE A 143 -1.69 -13.37 14.58
CA ILE A 143 -1.89 -13.51 16.03
C ILE A 143 -1.17 -14.78 16.46
N VAL A 144 -0.42 -14.69 17.54
CA VAL A 144 0.32 -15.82 18.10
C VAL A 144 -0.05 -15.99 19.56
N ASP A 145 -0.21 -17.25 19.98
CA ASP A 145 -0.29 -17.62 21.38
C ASP A 145 1.10 -17.99 21.88
N ALA A 146 1.62 -17.25 22.86
CA ALA A 146 2.94 -17.54 23.41
C ALA A 146 2.99 -18.84 24.21
N THR A 147 1.83 -19.37 24.63
CA THR A 147 1.76 -20.63 25.42
C THR A 147 2.02 -21.87 24.59
N THR A 148 1.90 -21.79 23.26
CA THR A 148 2.17 -22.90 22.33
C THR A 148 3.63 -22.99 21.91
N LEU A 149 4.44 -21.96 22.23
CA LEU A 149 5.85 -21.90 21.87
C LEU A 149 6.67 -22.78 22.80
N THR A 150 7.47 -23.67 22.21
CA THR A 150 8.37 -24.56 22.94
C THR A 150 9.81 -24.37 22.50
N GLU A 151 10.76 -24.72 23.36
CA GLU A 151 12.19 -24.69 23.01
C GLU A 151 12.49 -25.64 21.83
N ALA A 152 13.56 -25.33 21.09
CA ALA A 152 13.99 -26.14 19.96
C ALA A 152 14.25 -27.60 20.40
N GLY A 153 13.64 -28.55 19.67
CA GLY A 153 13.73 -29.98 19.98
C GLY A 153 12.61 -30.52 20.88
N TYR A 154 11.66 -29.68 21.30
CA TYR A 154 10.42 -30.12 21.95
C TYR A 154 9.23 -30.09 20.98
N VAL A 155 8.19 -30.86 21.29
CA VAL A 155 6.95 -30.89 20.50
C VAL A 155 6.12 -29.66 20.81
N GLY A 156 6.05 -28.72 19.86
CA GLY A 156 5.29 -27.48 19.96
C GLY A 156 5.49 -26.59 18.73
N GLU A 157 5.02 -25.35 18.81
CA GLU A 157 5.11 -24.39 17.71
C GLU A 157 6.45 -23.65 17.73
N ASP A 158 7.22 -23.72 16.63
CA ASP A 158 8.46 -22.97 16.45
C ASP A 158 8.20 -21.47 16.20
N VAL A 159 9.11 -20.60 16.64
CA VAL A 159 9.12 -19.16 16.38
C VAL A 159 9.15 -18.87 14.88
N GLU A 160 9.80 -19.72 14.07
CA GLU A 160 9.82 -19.56 12.61
C GLU A 160 8.42 -19.66 11.99
N ASN A 161 7.53 -20.47 12.58
CA ASN A 161 6.15 -20.60 12.10
C ASN A 161 5.36 -19.29 12.25
N ILE A 162 5.72 -18.44 13.22
CA ILE A 162 5.11 -17.11 13.36
C ILE A 162 5.38 -16.27 12.12
N ILE A 163 6.64 -16.24 11.68
CA ILE A 163 7.06 -15.48 10.51
C ILE A 163 6.46 -16.08 9.24
N LEU A 164 6.40 -17.42 9.14
CA LEU A 164 5.74 -18.10 8.04
C LEU A 164 4.26 -17.70 7.94
N LYS A 165 3.52 -17.67 9.05
CA LYS A 165 2.12 -17.19 9.08
C LYS A 165 2.00 -15.74 8.64
N LEU A 166 2.92 -14.87 9.08
CA LEU A 166 2.91 -13.47 8.65
C LEU A 166 3.21 -13.32 7.16
N LEU A 167 4.13 -14.11 6.61
CA LEU A 167 4.46 -14.14 5.18
C LEU A 167 3.27 -14.66 4.35
N GLN A 168 2.55 -15.66 4.84
CA GLN A 168 1.31 -16.13 4.24
C GLN A 168 0.24 -15.02 4.25
N ALA A 169 0.09 -14.30 5.36
CA ALA A 169 -0.80 -13.13 5.45
C ALA A 169 -0.38 -11.99 4.50
N ALA A 170 0.91 -11.90 4.16
CA ALA A 170 1.45 -10.97 3.18
C ALA A 170 1.31 -11.45 1.72
N GLY A 171 0.76 -12.65 1.48
CA GLY A 171 0.64 -13.23 0.14
C GLY A 171 1.99 -13.64 -0.49
N GLY A 172 3.01 -13.92 0.34
CA GLY A 172 4.36 -14.25 -0.11
C GLY A 172 5.26 -13.04 -0.40
N ASP A 173 4.77 -11.82 -0.18
CA ASP A 173 5.53 -10.59 -0.36
C ASP A 173 6.45 -10.31 0.85
N ILE A 174 7.76 -10.40 0.63
CA ILE A 174 8.79 -10.20 1.66
C ILE A 174 8.81 -8.74 2.15
N GLU A 175 8.65 -7.77 1.26
CA GLU A 175 8.71 -6.35 1.64
C GLU A 175 7.53 -5.95 2.51
N LYS A 176 6.33 -6.45 2.17
CA LYS A 176 5.14 -6.27 3.01
C LYS A 176 5.26 -7.02 4.33
N CYS A 177 5.79 -8.24 4.32
CA CYS A 177 5.99 -9.03 5.53
C CYS A 177 6.89 -8.30 6.55
N GLN A 178 7.95 -7.61 6.09
CA GLN A 178 8.85 -6.82 6.95
C GLN A 178 8.15 -5.64 7.65
N GLN A 179 7.02 -5.19 7.11
CA GLN A 179 6.20 -4.09 7.65
C GLN A 179 5.00 -4.59 8.46
N GLY A 180 4.86 -5.92 8.61
CA GLY A 180 3.74 -6.55 9.28
C GLY A 180 3.75 -6.40 10.80
N ILE A 181 2.60 -6.70 11.40
CA ILE A 181 2.36 -6.69 12.83
C ILE A 181 2.21 -8.14 13.31
N ILE A 182 2.88 -8.48 14.41
CA ILE A 182 2.78 -9.75 15.15
C ILE A 182 2.17 -9.45 16.51
#